data_AF-A0AAW7YHG0-F1
#
_entry.id   AF-A0AAW7YHG0-F1
#
_cell.length_a   1.000
_cell.length_b   1.000
_cell.length_c   1.000
_cell.angle_alpha   90.00
_cell.angle_beta   90.00
_cell.angle_gamma   90.00
#
_symmetry.space_group_name_H-M   'P 1'
#
loop_
_entity.id
_entity.type
_entity.pdbx_description
1 polymer ?
#
loop_
_entity_poly.entity_id
_entity_poly.type
_entity_poly.pdbx_seq_one_letter_code
_entity_poly.pdbx_strand_id
1 'polypeptide(L)'
;MKYFPVFLDANNLSAMIIGGGEVATRKLELLLKATTNITIMSESVCSSIERLITLHQLTWLPHNYQAGHLTHINLVIAATDNTVVNEAIYQEATPLNILTNVVDQPELCTYITPAIIDRSPMLIALSSSGSSPILVRMLREQIEKTLPQGYGKLADFSYKFRDHVKARVKGLRNRRSFWESILKGPIGQAVLDGDQQKAEQQLIASIKQEIAPPSGEIIFIHTKNGNPDNLTLNAHRAMQFADAVFYDEDVNIELIEYIRRDAEKFLQSISSSILINYQHAMELAAQGQKVIYLLDGNEVLPKNAALANSEIATQVIISGE
;
A
#
# COMPACT_ATOMS: atom_id res chain seq x y z
N MET A 1 -0.11 -13.19 10.82
CA MET A 1 0.64 -12.72 9.62
C MET A 1 2.08 -13.21 9.71
N LYS A 2 2.62 -13.90 8.68
CA LYS A 2 3.98 -14.49 8.70
C LYS A 2 5.10 -13.48 8.35
N TYR A 3 4.84 -12.56 7.43
CA TYR A 3 5.81 -11.55 6.97
C TYR A 3 5.25 -10.14 7.17
N PHE A 4 6.09 -9.19 7.57
CA PHE A 4 5.73 -7.78 7.66
C PHE A 4 6.18 -7.02 6.39
N PRO A 5 5.26 -6.46 5.58
CA PRO A 5 5.62 -5.80 4.35
C PRO A 5 6.23 -4.41 4.62
N VAL A 6 7.46 -4.19 4.13
CA VAL A 6 8.16 -2.91 4.20
C VAL A 6 8.84 -2.61 2.86
N PHE A 7 9.03 -1.32 2.58
CA PHE A 7 9.91 -0.87 1.50
C PHE A 7 11.22 -0.38 2.11
N LEU A 8 12.35 -0.88 1.58
CA LEU A 8 13.68 -0.45 2.00
C LEU A 8 14.10 0.76 1.17
N ASP A 9 14.77 1.73 1.81
CA ASP A 9 15.37 2.85 1.10
C ASP A 9 16.60 2.38 0.33
N ALA A 10 16.55 2.54 -0.99
CA ALA A 10 17.60 2.13 -1.90
C ALA A 10 18.95 2.78 -1.61
N ASN A 11 18.96 4.02 -1.09
CA ASN A 11 20.20 4.74 -0.77
C ASN A 11 20.96 4.11 0.39
N ASN A 12 20.27 3.38 1.26
CA ASN A 12 20.84 2.71 2.41
C ASN A 12 21.07 1.22 2.17
N LEU A 13 20.84 0.73 0.94
CA LEU A 13 20.94 -0.68 0.61
C LEU A 13 22.37 -1.03 0.17
N SER A 14 23.00 -1.98 0.88
CA SER A 14 24.25 -2.61 0.48
C SER A 14 24.01 -4.11 0.37
N ALA A 15 23.99 -4.60 -0.87
CA ALA A 15 23.59 -5.96 -1.17
C ALA A 15 24.80 -6.83 -1.51
N MET A 16 24.76 -8.10 -1.08
CA MET A 16 25.67 -9.13 -1.57
C MET A 16 24.89 -10.27 -2.23
N ILE A 17 25.32 -10.68 -3.42
CA ILE A 17 24.81 -11.87 -4.09
C ILE A 17 25.94 -12.90 -4.12
N ILE A 18 25.67 -14.07 -3.55
CA ILE A 18 26.64 -15.17 -3.50
C ILE A 18 26.18 -16.24 -4.48
N GLY A 19 26.94 -16.45 -5.55
CA GLY A 19 26.58 -17.25 -6.71
C GLY A 19 26.65 -16.45 -8.02
N GLY A 20 27.05 -17.14 -9.10
CA GLY A 20 27.32 -16.53 -10.41
C GLY A 20 26.46 -17.07 -11.57
N GLY A 21 25.40 -17.83 -11.27
CA GLY A 21 24.53 -18.45 -12.28
C GLY A 21 23.29 -17.64 -12.66
N GLU A 22 22.43 -18.23 -13.48
CA GLU A 22 21.19 -17.60 -13.99
C GLU A 22 20.21 -17.17 -12.89
N VAL A 23 20.16 -17.91 -11.78
CA VAL A 23 19.34 -17.54 -10.62
C VAL A 23 19.84 -16.23 -10.01
N ALA A 24 21.15 -16.09 -9.83
CA ALA A 24 21.79 -14.87 -9.34
C ALA A 24 21.56 -13.70 -10.30
N THR A 25 21.62 -13.92 -11.62
CA THR A 25 21.30 -12.90 -12.64
C THR A 25 19.95 -12.26 -12.41
N ARG A 26 18.88 -13.06 -12.24
CA ARG A 26 17.52 -12.53 -12.04
C ARG A 26 17.39 -11.69 -10.77
N LYS A 27 18.12 -12.05 -9.71
CA LYS A 27 18.15 -11.32 -8.45
C LYS A 27 18.94 -10.02 -8.56
N LEU A 28 20.06 -10.06 -9.29
CA LEU A 28 20.87 -8.89 -9.61
C LEU A 28 20.09 -7.85 -10.41
N GLU A 29 19.42 -8.27 -11.49
CA GLU A 29 18.61 -7.38 -12.32
C GLU A 29 17.50 -6.67 -11.52
N LEU A 30 16.91 -7.36 -10.54
CA LEU A 30 15.91 -6.74 -9.67
C LEU A 30 16.53 -5.73 -8.70
N LEU A 31 17.64 -6.07 -8.06
CA LEU A 31 18.34 -5.16 -7.14
C LEU A 31 18.88 -3.91 -7.86
N LEU A 32 19.34 -4.05 -9.10
CA LEU A 32 19.81 -2.94 -9.94
C LEU A 32 18.75 -1.90 -10.26
N LYS A 33 17.46 -2.24 -10.13
CA LYS A 33 16.38 -1.23 -10.21
C LYS A 33 16.37 -0.27 -9.03
N ALA A 34 16.99 -0.65 -7.91
CA ALA A 34 17.06 0.12 -6.69
C ALA A 34 18.45 0.70 -6.43
N THR A 35 19.51 -0.13 -6.45
CA THR A 35 20.86 0.29 -6.04
C THR A 35 21.95 -0.31 -6.93
N THR A 36 23.09 0.37 -7.01
CA THR A 36 24.33 -0.16 -7.61
C THR A 36 25.36 -0.57 -6.55
N ASN A 37 25.09 -0.35 -5.26
CA ASN A 37 25.93 -0.81 -4.15
C ASN A 37 25.73 -2.32 -3.93
N ILE A 38 26.21 -3.10 -4.89
CA ILE A 38 26.05 -4.55 -4.96
C ILE A 38 27.43 -5.20 -5.11
N THR A 39 27.70 -6.18 -4.25
CA THR A 39 28.87 -7.06 -4.34
C THR A 39 28.44 -8.44 -4.80
N ILE A 40 29.13 -9.00 -5.80
CA ILE A 40 28.94 -10.37 -6.26
C ILE A 40 30.10 -11.20 -5.74
N MET A 41 29.83 -12.32 -5.08
CA MET A 41 30.85 -13.29 -4.67
C MET A 41 30.60 -14.62 -5.38
N SER A 42 31.51 -14.97 -6.28
CA SER A 42 31.51 -16.27 -6.95
C SER A 42 32.84 -16.49 -7.68
N GLU A 43 33.36 -17.71 -7.66
CA GLU A 43 34.57 -18.09 -8.38
C GLU A 43 34.47 -17.80 -9.89
N SER A 44 33.28 -18.02 -10.46
CA SER A 44 32.97 -17.71 -11.86
C SER A 44 31.58 -17.12 -11.97
N VAL A 45 31.34 -16.31 -12.99
CA VAL A 45 30.05 -15.69 -13.27
C VAL A 45 29.65 -15.97 -14.72
N CYS A 46 28.35 -16.09 -14.97
CA CYS A 46 27.85 -16.17 -16.35
C CYS A 46 28.00 -14.83 -17.08
N SER A 47 27.95 -14.87 -18.41
CA SER A 47 28.14 -13.69 -19.27
C SER A 47 27.16 -12.55 -18.97
N SER A 48 25.94 -12.87 -18.54
CA SER A 48 24.94 -11.88 -18.12
C SER A 48 25.40 -11.07 -16.90
N ILE A 49 25.92 -11.75 -15.86
CA ILE A 49 26.43 -11.10 -14.65
C ILE A 49 27.72 -10.33 -14.97
N GLU A 50 28.63 -10.90 -15.74
CA GLU A 50 29.87 -10.22 -16.15
C GLU A 50 29.59 -8.89 -16.87
N ARG A 51 28.61 -8.89 -17.79
CA ARG A 51 28.13 -7.69 -18.47
C ARG A 51 27.57 -6.67 -17.49
N LEU A 52 26.76 -7.09 -16.51
CA LEU A 52 26.14 -6.21 -15.52
C LEU A 52 27.17 -5.63 -14.54
N ILE A 53 28.16 -6.42 -14.12
CA ILE A 53 29.30 -5.96 -13.31
C ILE A 53 30.01 -4.82 -14.04
N THR A 54 30.34 -5.03 -15.31
CA THR A 54 31.04 -4.02 -16.13
C THR A 54 30.20 -2.77 -16.35
N LEU A 55 28.92 -2.95 -16.72
CA LEU A 55 28.01 -1.85 -17.04
C LEU A 55 27.73 -0.93 -15.85
N HIS A 56 27.55 -1.52 -14.66
CA HIS A 56 27.17 -0.79 -13.45
C HIS A 56 28.33 -0.58 -12.47
N GLN A 57 29.56 -1.00 -12.85
CA GLN A 57 30.77 -0.91 -12.03
C GLN A 57 30.61 -1.58 -10.65
N LEU A 58 30.06 -2.79 -10.65
CA LEU A 58 29.79 -3.53 -9.42
C LEU A 58 31.07 -4.15 -8.85
N THR A 59 31.08 -4.46 -7.56
CA THR A 59 32.21 -5.16 -6.94
C THR A 59 32.06 -6.66 -7.18
N TRP A 60 33.12 -7.30 -7.70
CA TRP A 60 33.17 -8.75 -7.87
C TRP A 60 34.32 -9.35 -7.06
N LEU A 61 33.99 -10.36 -6.25
CA LEU A 61 34.91 -11.18 -5.48
C LEU A 61 35.02 -12.55 -6.18
N PRO A 62 36.08 -12.79 -6.97
CA PRO A 62 36.22 -13.97 -7.84
C PRO A 62 36.71 -15.20 -7.07
N HIS A 63 35.97 -15.61 -6.03
CA HIS A 63 36.25 -16.81 -5.25
C HIS A 63 34.98 -17.44 -4.70
N ASN A 64 35.09 -18.70 -4.27
CA ASN A 64 34.02 -19.39 -3.55
C ASN A 64 33.71 -18.71 -2.21
N TYR A 65 32.55 -18.99 -1.62
CA TYR A 65 32.14 -18.38 -0.36
C TYR A 65 33.23 -18.48 0.72
N GLN A 66 33.52 -17.34 1.34
CA GLN A 66 34.41 -17.21 2.50
C GLN A 66 33.73 -16.32 3.54
N ALA A 67 33.82 -16.72 4.80
CA ALA A 67 33.25 -15.95 5.90
C ALA A 67 34.04 -14.65 6.14
N GLY A 68 33.37 -13.63 6.71
CA GLY A 68 33.97 -12.35 7.09
C GLY A 68 33.78 -11.23 6.07
N HIS A 69 33.08 -11.49 4.95
CA HIS A 69 32.80 -10.48 3.93
C HIS A 69 31.46 -9.76 4.13
N LEU A 70 30.64 -10.17 5.12
CA LEU A 70 29.31 -9.61 5.34
C LEU A 70 29.27 -8.33 6.20
N THR A 71 30.40 -7.86 6.73
CA THR A 71 30.47 -6.80 7.76
C THR A 71 29.80 -5.46 7.38
N HIS A 72 29.74 -5.11 6.09
CA HIS A 72 29.09 -3.86 5.61
C HIS A 72 27.84 -4.12 4.77
N ILE A 73 27.39 -5.37 4.71
CA ILE A 73 26.23 -5.79 3.94
C ILE A 73 25.01 -5.77 4.85
N ASN A 74 23.86 -5.33 4.33
CA ASN A 74 22.58 -5.40 5.05
C ASN A 74 21.51 -6.21 4.33
N LEU A 75 21.78 -6.66 3.10
CA LEU A 75 20.96 -7.63 2.38
C LEU A 75 21.87 -8.65 1.68
N VAL A 76 21.66 -9.95 1.93
CA VAL A 76 22.39 -11.03 1.29
C VAL A 76 21.43 -11.99 0.56
N ILE A 77 21.81 -12.38 -0.65
CA ILE A 77 21.11 -13.38 -1.46
C ILE A 77 22.07 -14.53 -1.72
N ALA A 78 21.77 -15.69 -1.14
CA ALA A 78 22.48 -16.94 -1.42
C ALA A 78 21.79 -17.65 -2.59
N ALA A 79 22.47 -17.73 -3.73
CA ALA A 79 21.98 -18.29 -4.98
C ALA A 79 23.00 -19.29 -5.56
N THR A 80 23.55 -20.14 -4.69
CA THR A 80 24.47 -21.22 -5.08
C THR A 80 23.73 -22.56 -5.16
N ASP A 81 24.26 -23.50 -5.94
CA ASP A 81 23.76 -24.88 -6.01
C ASP A 81 24.20 -25.75 -4.81
N ASN A 82 24.99 -25.19 -3.89
CA ASN A 82 25.52 -25.92 -2.73
C ASN A 82 24.76 -25.54 -1.45
N THR A 83 23.95 -26.47 -0.95
CA THR A 83 23.12 -26.26 0.24
C THR A 83 23.95 -25.99 1.50
N VAL A 84 25.12 -26.61 1.64
CA VAL A 84 26.03 -26.41 2.78
C VAL A 84 26.59 -24.98 2.78
N VAL A 85 26.92 -24.45 1.59
CA VAL A 85 27.36 -23.06 1.44
C VAL A 85 26.22 -22.11 1.78
N ASN A 86 25.01 -22.37 1.29
CA ASN A 86 23.82 -21.57 1.56
C ASN A 86 23.49 -21.52 3.07
N GLU A 87 23.58 -22.66 3.77
CA GLU A 87 23.44 -22.74 5.23
C GLU A 87 24.52 -21.93 5.94
N ALA A 88 25.79 -22.04 5.53
CA ALA A 88 26.88 -21.28 6.13
C ALA A 88 26.68 -19.76 6.01
N ILE A 89 26.23 -19.29 4.84
CA ILE A 89 25.87 -17.88 4.60
C ILE A 89 24.78 -17.43 5.57
N TYR A 90 23.71 -18.23 5.72
CA TYR A 90 22.63 -17.93 6.65
C TYR A 90 23.11 -17.85 8.11
N GLN A 91 23.96 -18.78 8.53
CA GLN A 91 24.52 -18.80 9.89
C GLN A 91 25.42 -17.59 10.18
N GLU A 92 26.19 -17.10 9.19
CA GLU A 92 26.97 -15.87 9.34
C GLU A 92 26.09 -14.61 9.35
N ALA A 93 25.09 -14.55 8.47
CA ALA A 93 24.23 -13.38 8.29
C ALA A 93 23.28 -13.13 9.47
N THR A 94 22.80 -14.20 10.11
CA THR A 94 21.81 -14.15 11.20
C THR A 94 22.25 -13.30 12.41
N PRO A 95 23.42 -13.55 13.06
CA PRO A 95 23.86 -12.74 14.19
C PRO A 95 24.15 -11.28 13.84
N LEU A 96 24.35 -10.97 12.55
CA LEU A 96 24.57 -9.62 12.03
C LEU A 96 23.25 -8.87 11.71
N ASN A 97 22.10 -9.52 11.88
CA ASN A 97 20.78 -9.00 11.51
C ASN A 97 20.65 -8.61 10.03
N ILE A 98 21.34 -9.33 9.15
CA ILE A 98 21.31 -9.09 7.71
C ILE A 98 20.05 -9.72 7.11
N LEU A 99 19.35 -8.98 6.25
CA LEU A 99 18.22 -9.50 5.50
C LEU A 99 18.72 -10.59 4.54
N THR A 100 18.31 -11.83 4.77
CA THR A 100 18.85 -13.01 4.09
C THR A 100 17.76 -13.66 3.26
N ASN A 101 18.06 -13.90 1.97
CA ASN A 101 17.24 -14.70 1.08
C ASN A 101 18.08 -15.84 0.51
N VAL A 102 17.75 -17.06 0.88
CA VAL A 102 18.36 -18.25 0.31
C VAL A 102 17.41 -18.82 -0.74
N VAL A 103 17.89 -18.93 -1.98
CA VAL A 103 17.05 -19.42 -3.07
C VAL A 103 16.67 -20.88 -2.83
N ASP A 104 15.41 -21.20 -3.06
CA ASP A 104 14.80 -22.52 -2.91
C ASP A 104 14.86 -23.12 -1.48
N GLN A 105 15.24 -22.33 -0.47
CA GLN A 105 15.29 -22.71 0.96
C GLN A 105 14.57 -21.68 1.84
N PRO A 106 13.22 -21.64 1.81
CA PRO A 106 12.41 -20.63 2.52
C PRO A 106 12.62 -20.60 4.04
N GLU A 107 13.02 -21.72 4.64
CA GLU A 107 13.34 -21.85 6.06
C GLU A 107 14.59 -21.06 6.48
N LEU A 108 15.49 -20.78 5.53
CA LEU A 108 16.68 -19.96 5.74
C LEU A 108 16.48 -18.50 5.28
N CYS A 109 15.25 -18.10 4.96
CA CYS A 109 14.94 -16.74 4.54
C CYS A 109 14.40 -15.90 5.71
N THR A 110 15.00 -14.73 5.93
CA THR A 110 14.45 -13.69 6.84
C THR A 110 13.61 -12.66 6.10
N TYR A 111 13.68 -12.62 4.76
CA TYR A 111 12.75 -11.88 3.91
C TYR A 111 12.41 -12.65 2.63
N ILE A 112 11.31 -12.25 1.99
CA ILE A 112 10.90 -12.75 0.68
C ILE A 112 10.89 -11.62 -0.34
N THR A 113 11.22 -11.95 -1.58
CA THR A 113 11.07 -11.03 -2.71
C THR A 113 9.62 -11.08 -3.22
N PRO A 114 8.83 -9.99 -3.09
CA PRO A 114 7.46 -9.98 -3.59
C PRO A 114 7.42 -9.81 -5.11
N ALA A 115 6.24 -10.01 -5.68
CA ALA A 115 5.95 -9.50 -7.01
C ALA A 115 5.82 -7.98 -6.95
N ILE A 116 6.70 -7.27 -7.66
CA ILE A 116 6.68 -5.80 -7.73
C ILE A 116 6.03 -5.35 -9.04
N ILE A 117 5.22 -4.29 -8.97
CA ILE A 117 4.81 -3.43 -10.09
C ILE A 117 5.44 -2.07 -9.83
N ASP A 118 6.23 -1.61 -10.79
CA ASP A 118 6.96 -0.34 -10.70
C ASP A 118 6.31 0.73 -11.58
N ARG A 119 5.83 1.80 -10.93
CA ARG A 119 5.33 3.04 -11.52
C ARG A 119 5.95 4.21 -10.78
N SER A 120 7.26 4.13 -10.52
CA SER A 120 8.00 5.05 -9.65
C SER A 120 7.57 6.52 -9.83
N PRO A 121 7.33 7.25 -8.72
CA PRO A 121 7.57 6.84 -7.33
C PRO A 121 6.48 5.93 -6.71
N MET A 122 5.45 5.54 -7.47
CA MET A 122 4.42 4.60 -7.00
C MET A 122 4.87 3.15 -7.17
N LEU A 123 4.92 2.40 -6.07
CA LEU A 123 5.28 0.98 -6.05
C LEU A 123 4.15 0.14 -5.46
N ILE A 124 3.93 -1.04 -6.03
CA ILE A 124 3.04 -2.05 -5.46
C ILE A 124 3.82 -3.34 -5.30
N ALA A 125 3.76 -3.93 -4.10
CA ALA A 125 4.33 -5.23 -3.79
C ALA A 125 3.21 -6.21 -3.42
N LEU A 126 3.20 -7.38 -4.06
CA LEU A 126 2.21 -8.44 -3.87
C LEU A 126 2.93 -9.72 -3.45
N SER A 127 2.38 -10.41 -2.46
CA SER A 127 2.94 -11.68 -2.00
C SER A 127 1.85 -12.59 -1.48
N SER A 128 1.96 -13.89 -1.81
CA SER A 128 1.18 -14.96 -1.22
C SER A 128 1.93 -15.65 -0.07
N SER A 129 2.99 -15.02 0.47
CA SER A 129 3.87 -15.61 1.49
C SER A 129 4.46 -16.97 1.10
N GLY A 130 4.58 -17.22 -0.21
CA GLY A 130 5.05 -18.48 -0.80
C GLY A 130 3.96 -19.48 -1.17
N SER A 131 2.68 -19.23 -0.89
CA SER A 131 1.61 -20.22 -1.10
C SER A 131 1.15 -20.38 -2.55
N SER A 132 1.18 -19.31 -3.35
CA SER A 132 0.73 -19.36 -4.75
C SER A 132 1.41 -18.30 -5.61
N PRO A 133 2.49 -18.64 -6.33
CA PRO A 133 3.11 -17.76 -7.32
C PRO A 133 2.18 -17.44 -8.50
N ILE A 134 1.33 -18.39 -8.90
CA ILE A 134 0.39 -18.23 -10.01
C ILE A 134 -0.66 -17.17 -9.68
N LEU A 135 -1.25 -17.21 -8.48
CA LEU A 135 -2.24 -16.21 -8.06
C LEU A 135 -1.64 -14.80 -8.01
N VAL A 136 -0.42 -14.67 -7.48
CA VAL A 136 0.31 -13.40 -7.45
C VAL A 136 0.56 -12.86 -8.86
N ARG A 137 0.90 -13.74 -9.82
CA ARG A 137 1.05 -13.34 -11.22
C ARG A 137 -0.26 -12.84 -11.81
N MET A 138 -1.37 -13.56 -11.60
CA MET A 138 -2.69 -13.16 -12.11
C MET A 138 -3.15 -11.81 -11.54
N LEU A 139 -2.98 -11.59 -10.22
CA LEU A 139 -3.31 -10.30 -9.59
C LEU A 139 -2.42 -9.17 -10.11
N ARG A 140 -1.12 -9.43 -10.29
CA ARG A 140 -0.20 -8.46 -10.91
C ARG A 140 -0.71 -8.04 -12.29
N GLU A 141 -1.05 -8.99 -13.16
CA GLU A 141 -1.55 -8.72 -14.51
C GLU A 141 -2.84 -7.89 -14.50
N GLN A 142 -3.73 -8.11 -13.53
CA GLN A 142 -4.95 -7.31 -13.36
C GLN A 142 -4.65 -5.86 -12.94
N ILE A 143 -3.74 -5.67 -11.99
CA ILE A 143 -3.34 -4.34 -11.49
C ILE A 143 -2.57 -3.57 -12.58
N GLU A 144 -1.70 -4.22 -13.34
CA GLU A 144 -0.97 -3.56 -14.42
C GLU A 144 -1.88 -3.01 -15.53
N LYS A 145 -3.03 -3.64 -15.77
CA LYS A 145 -4.04 -3.14 -16.71
C LYS A 145 -4.73 -1.86 -16.24
N THR A 146 -4.85 -1.65 -14.93
CA THR A 146 -5.53 -0.49 -14.36
C THR A 146 -4.55 0.65 -14.02
N LEU A 147 -3.26 0.34 -13.84
CA LEU A 147 -2.21 1.32 -13.55
C LEU A 147 -1.33 1.59 -14.79
N PRO A 148 -1.65 2.64 -15.60
CA PRO A 148 -0.85 3.01 -16.76
C PRO A 148 0.61 3.32 -16.38
N GLN A 149 1.53 3.18 -17.33
CA GLN A 149 2.98 3.34 -17.08
C GLN A 149 3.33 4.71 -16.46
N GLY A 150 2.60 5.77 -16.84
CA GLY A 150 2.80 7.13 -16.33
C GLY A 150 2.14 7.44 -14.99
N TYR A 151 1.57 6.45 -14.27
CA TYR A 151 0.81 6.72 -13.03
C TYR A 151 1.63 7.44 -11.95
N GLY A 152 2.95 7.20 -11.90
CA GLY A 152 3.89 7.91 -11.02
C GLY A 152 3.85 9.44 -11.17
N LYS A 153 3.52 9.95 -12.37
CA LYS A 153 3.40 11.39 -12.63
C LYS A 153 2.36 12.07 -11.73
N LEU A 154 1.30 11.36 -11.35
CA LEU A 154 0.29 11.88 -10.42
C LEU A 154 0.87 12.11 -9.01
N ALA A 155 1.75 11.22 -8.56
CA ALA A 155 2.44 11.35 -7.28
C ALA A 155 3.43 12.51 -7.32
N ASP A 156 4.23 12.63 -8.39
CA ASP A 156 5.16 13.76 -8.58
C ASP A 156 4.42 15.11 -8.63
N PHE A 157 3.31 15.17 -9.36
CA PHE A 157 2.45 16.34 -9.43
C PHE A 157 1.90 16.71 -8.05
N SER A 158 1.39 15.73 -7.31
CA SER A 158 0.87 15.94 -5.95
C SER A 158 1.97 16.45 -5.01
N TYR A 159 3.17 15.88 -5.10
CA TYR A 159 4.33 16.28 -4.32
C TYR A 159 4.73 17.73 -4.61
N LYS A 160 4.83 18.11 -5.89
CA LYS A 160 5.18 19.47 -6.34
C LYS A 160 4.25 20.55 -5.75
N PHE A 161 2.95 20.27 -5.67
CA PHE A 161 1.96 21.25 -5.24
C PHE A 161 1.46 21.09 -3.80
N ARG A 162 1.96 20.09 -3.05
CA ARG A 162 1.50 19.79 -1.69
C ARG A 162 1.51 21.01 -0.77
N ASP A 163 2.53 21.84 -0.84
CA ASP A 163 2.71 22.98 0.06
C ASP A 163 1.80 24.15 -0.34
N HIS A 164 1.58 24.35 -1.64
CA HIS A 164 0.61 25.32 -2.16
C HIS A 164 -0.82 24.96 -1.74
N VAL A 165 -1.19 23.69 -1.90
CA VAL A 165 -2.50 23.18 -1.46
C VAL A 165 -2.62 23.29 0.06
N LYS A 166 -1.60 22.89 0.82
CA LYS A 166 -1.57 23.01 2.29
C LYS A 166 -1.73 24.46 2.78
N ALA A 167 -1.21 25.42 2.04
CA ALA A 167 -1.32 26.83 2.40
C ALA A 167 -2.74 27.38 2.25
N ARG A 168 -3.51 26.92 1.24
CA ARG A 168 -4.85 27.45 0.90
C ARG A 168 -5.98 26.57 1.40
N VAL A 169 -5.84 25.26 1.29
CA VAL A 169 -6.83 24.27 1.73
C VAL A 169 -6.53 23.90 3.18
N LYS A 170 -7.29 24.49 4.11
CA LYS A 170 -7.15 24.22 5.55
C LYS A 170 -7.88 22.95 5.94
N GLY A 171 -7.36 22.24 6.95
CA GLY A 171 -7.89 20.96 7.42
C GLY A 171 -7.32 19.75 6.65
N LEU A 172 -7.02 18.67 7.38
CA LEU A 172 -6.54 17.41 6.77
C LEU A 172 -7.59 16.82 5.83
N ARG A 173 -8.86 16.82 6.24
CA ARG A 173 -9.98 16.30 5.45
C ARG A 173 -10.16 17.05 4.14
N ASN A 174 -10.25 18.38 4.17
CA ASN A 174 -10.49 19.18 2.95
C ASN A 174 -9.36 18.98 1.94
N ARG A 175 -8.11 18.86 2.42
CA ARG A 175 -6.95 18.54 1.57
C ARG A 175 -7.09 17.16 0.93
N ARG A 176 -7.58 16.17 1.67
CA ARG A 176 -7.81 14.81 1.18
C ARG A 176 -8.86 14.80 0.06
N SER A 177 -10.06 15.33 0.34
CA SER A 177 -11.15 15.41 -0.63
C SER A 177 -10.75 16.24 -1.86
N PHE A 178 -9.99 17.32 -1.66
CA PHE A 178 -9.42 18.09 -2.75
C PHE A 178 -8.51 17.23 -3.63
N TRP A 179 -7.49 16.57 -3.07
CA TRP A 179 -6.58 15.73 -3.85
C TRP A 179 -7.30 14.59 -4.56
N GLU A 180 -8.26 13.94 -3.91
CA GLU A 180 -9.07 12.90 -4.55
C GLU A 180 -9.85 13.42 -5.76
N SER A 181 -10.48 14.59 -5.65
CA SER A 181 -11.21 15.24 -6.74
C SER A 181 -10.27 15.62 -7.89
N ILE A 182 -9.11 16.21 -7.59
CA ILE A 182 -8.11 16.63 -8.56
C ILE A 182 -7.56 15.43 -9.35
N LEU A 183 -7.13 14.37 -8.64
CA LEU A 183 -6.45 13.23 -9.24
C LEU A 183 -7.40 12.30 -9.99
N LYS A 184 -8.68 12.23 -9.61
CA LYS A 184 -9.71 11.48 -10.35
C LYS A 184 -10.36 12.29 -11.48
N GLY A 185 -10.17 13.61 -11.47
CA GLY A 185 -10.82 14.53 -12.38
C GLY A 185 -10.00 14.87 -13.64
N PRO A 186 -10.41 15.92 -14.37
CA PRO A 186 -9.75 16.36 -15.60
C PRO A 186 -8.27 16.74 -15.42
N ILE A 187 -7.89 17.24 -14.24
CA ILE A 187 -6.51 17.62 -13.94
C ILE A 187 -5.62 16.37 -13.86
N GLY A 188 -6.05 15.35 -13.13
CA GLY A 188 -5.36 14.06 -13.09
C GLY A 188 -5.22 13.43 -14.48
N GLN A 189 -6.27 13.48 -15.30
CA GLN A 189 -6.20 12.99 -16.67
C GLN A 189 -5.17 13.77 -17.50
N ALA A 190 -5.16 15.11 -17.42
CA ALA A 190 -4.16 15.93 -18.11
C ALA A 190 -2.71 15.59 -17.70
N VAL A 191 -2.47 15.28 -16.42
CA VAL A 191 -1.15 14.80 -15.95
C VAL A 191 -0.78 13.47 -16.60
N LEU A 192 -1.72 12.52 -16.67
CA LEU A 192 -1.48 11.21 -17.28
C LEU A 192 -1.22 11.32 -18.79
N ASP A 193 -1.94 12.20 -19.47
CA ASP A 193 -1.79 12.50 -20.90
C ASP A 193 -0.47 13.27 -21.20
N GLY A 194 0.21 13.78 -20.17
CA GLY A 194 1.45 14.54 -20.30
C GLY A 194 1.24 16.03 -20.59
N ASP A 195 0.01 16.54 -20.54
CA ASP A 195 -0.31 17.96 -20.69
C ASP A 195 -0.10 18.70 -19.35
N GLN A 196 1.18 18.83 -18.99
CA GLN A 196 1.59 19.39 -17.71
C GLN A 196 1.18 20.85 -17.56
N GLN A 197 1.28 21.66 -18.61
CA GLN A 197 0.92 23.08 -18.56
C GLN A 197 -0.56 23.27 -18.22
N LYS A 198 -1.45 22.52 -18.89
CA LYS A 198 -2.89 22.56 -18.62
C LYS A 198 -3.21 22.10 -17.21
N ALA A 199 -2.62 20.99 -16.76
CA ALA A 199 -2.84 20.47 -15.41
C ALA A 199 -2.46 21.50 -14.33
N GLU A 200 -1.31 22.15 -14.48
CA GLU A 200 -0.83 23.17 -13.54
C GLU A 200 -1.71 24.42 -13.53
N GLN A 201 -2.12 24.92 -14.70
CA GLN A 201 -3.01 26.07 -14.80
C GLN A 201 -4.38 25.80 -14.15
N GLN A 202 -4.96 24.63 -14.42
CA GLN A 202 -6.25 24.22 -13.85
C GLN A 202 -6.16 24.03 -12.33
N LEU A 203 -5.06 23.48 -11.81
CA LEU A 203 -4.84 23.35 -10.38
C LEU A 203 -4.70 24.72 -9.70
N ILE A 204 -3.95 25.65 -10.28
CA ILE A 204 -3.82 26.99 -9.73
C ILE A 204 -5.17 27.70 -9.69
N ALA A 205 -6.02 27.49 -10.71
CA ALA A 205 -7.37 28.02 -10.74
C ALA A 205 -8.26 27.41 -9.65
N SER A 206 -8.19 26.08 -9.42
CA SER A 206 -9.00 25.42 -8.40
C SER A 206 -8.60 25.81 -6.97
N ILE A 207 -7.33 26.11 -6.73
CA ILE A 207 -6.83 26.56 -5.41
C ILE A 207 -7.24 28.02 -5.11
N LYS A 208 -7.54 28.84 -6.12
CA LYS A 208 -7.96 30.24 -5.93
C LYS A 208 -9.42 30.39 -5.51
N GLN A 209 -10.25 29.38 -5.72
CA GLN A 209 -11.64 29.38 -5.30
C GLN A 209 -11.72 29.04 -3.80
N GLU A 210 -12.59 29.72 -3.06
CA GLU A 210 -12.88 29.33 -1.67
C GLU A 210 -13.47 27.92 -1.67
N ILE A 211 -12.76 26.97 -1.06
CA ILE A 211 -13.25 25.61 -0.88
C ILE A 211 -14.16 25.64 0.35
N ALA A 212 -15.46 25.52 0.11
CA ALA A 212 -16.42 25.36 1.20
C ALA A 212 -16.00 24.19 2.10
N PRO A 213 -16.13 24.31 3.43
CA PRO A 213 -15.90 23.18 4.30
C PRO A 213 -16.83 22.03 3.88
N PRO A 214 -16.32 20.79 3.82
CA PRO A 214 -17.12 19.65 3.44
C PRO A 214 -18.26 19.49 4.44
N SER A 215 -19.48 19.34 3.95
CA SER A 215 -20.60 18.91 4.80
C SER A 215 -20.30 17.52 5.34
N GLY A 216 -20.53 17.32 6.63
CA GLY A 216 -20.47 15.98 7.21
C GLY A 216 -21.69 15.17 6.79
N GLU A 217 -21.55 13.87 6.87
CA GLU A 217 -22.62 12.92 6.55
C GLU A 217 -22.53 11.70 7.46
N ILE A 218 -23.69 11.09 7.69
CA ILE A 218 -23.80 9.81 8.39
C ILE A 218 -24.28 8.75 7.40
N ILE A 219 -23.48 7.71 7.21
CA ILE A 219 -23.77 6.61 6.30
C ILE A 219 -24.02 5.35 7.12
N PHE A 220 -25.20 4.75 6.97
CA PHE A 220 -25.54 3.46 7.56
C PHE A 220 -25.28 2.38 6.53
N ILE A 221 -24.36 1.46 6.83
CA ILE A 221 -23.98 0.35 5.96
C ILE A 221 -24.47 -0.95 6.60
N HIS A 222 -25.52 -1.53 6.01
CA HIS A 222 -26.05 -2.84 6.37
C HIS A 222 -25.27 -3.94 5.63
N THR A 223 -24.67 -4.87 6.36
CA THR A 223 -23.76 -5.90 5.78
C THR A 223 -24.44 -7.25 5.53
N LYS A 224 -25.75 -7.36 5.77
CA LYS A 224 -26.56 -8.58 5.61
C LYS A 224 -25.97 -9.80 6.31
N ASN A 225 -25.12 -10.58 5.63
CA ASN A 225 -24.49 -11.79 6.17
C ASN A 225 -23.07 -11.55 6.71
N GLY A 226 -22.57 -10.31 6.64
CA GLY A 226 -21.24 -9.94 7.13
C GLY A 226 -20.08 -10.49 6.30
N ASN A 227 -20.32 -11.05 5.10
CA ASN A 227 -19.25 -11.58 4.26
C ASN A 227 -18.48 -10.44 3.55
N PRO A 228 -17.16 -10.26 3.79
CA PRO A 228 -16.36 -9.24 3.12
C PRO A 228 -16.37 -9.33 1.59
N ASP A 229 -16.49 -10.54 1.03
CA ASP A 229 -16.52 -10.74 -0.43
C ASP A 229 -17.79 -10.18 -1.08
N ASN A 230 -18.86 -9.99 -0.29
CA ASN A 230 -20.13 -9.43 -0.77
C ASN A 230 -20.23 -7.92 -0.50
N LEU A 231 -19.11 -7.27 -0.12
CA LEU A 231 -19.08 -5.81 -0.01
C LEU A 231 -19.29 -5.18 -1.38
N THR A 232 -20.39 -4.43 -1.50
CA THR A 232 -20.65 -3.63 -2.70
C THR A 232 -19.58 -2.57 -2.86
N LEU A 233 -19.31 -2.19 -4.11
CA LEU A 233 -18.33 -1.14 -4.42
C LEU A 233 -18.66 0.19 -3.72
N ASN A 234 -19.95 0.49 -3.52
CA ASN A 234 -20.40 1.69 -2.81
C ASN A 234 -20.09 1.62 -1.31
N ALA A 235 -20.35 0.49 -0.64
CA ALA A 235 -20.01 0.28 0.76
C ALA A 235 -18.49 0.35 0.97
N HIS A 236 -17.72 -0.39 0.15
CA HIS A 236 -16.27 -0.38 0.21
C HIS A 236 -15.70 1.04 0.01
N ARG A 237 -16.23 1.82 -0.94
CA ARG A 237 -15.83 3.22 -1.11
C ARG A 237 -16.14 4.06 0.13
N ALA A 238 -17.35 3.96 0.67
CA ALA A 238 -17.72 4.69 1.89
C ALA A 238 -16.73 4.38 3.03
N MET A 239 -16.47 3.09 3.28
CA MET A 239 -15.53 2.59 4.30
C MET A 239 -14.10 3.15 4.15
N GLN A 240 -13.63 3.31 2.92
CA GLN A 240 -12.31 3.91 2.62
C GLN A 240 -12.26 5.42 2.83
N PHE A 241 -13.40 6.13 2.85
CA PHE A 241 -13.48 7.57 3.08
C PHE A 241 -14.00 7.96 4.48
N ALA A 242 -14.29 6.98 5.32
CA ALA A 242 -14.76 7.20 6.68
C ALA A 242 -13.73 7.97 7.51
N ASP A 243 -14.19 8.99 8.24
CA ASP A 243 -13.40 9.61 9.32
C ASP A 243 -13.61 8.87 10.64
N ALA A 244 -14.82 8.36 10.87
CA ALA A 244 -15.17 7.54 12.02
C ALA A 244 -16.07 6.38 11.61
N VAL A 245 -15.93 5.23 12.29
CA VAL A 245 -16.85 4.10 12.18
C VAL A 245 -17.35 3.69 13.57
N PHE A 246 -18.66 3.50 13.65
CA PHE A 246 -19.36 2.91 14.79
C PHE A 246 -19.80 1.51 14.38
N TYR A 247 -19.58 0.54 15.26
CA TYR A 247 -19.95 -0.86 15.05
C TYR A 247 -20.15 -1.51 16.42
N ASP A 248 -20.92 -2.60 16.49
CA ASP A 248 -21.13 -3.39 17.70
C ASP A 248 -20.49 -4.78 17.55
N GLU A 249 -20.70 -5.65 18.53
CA GLU A 249 -20.14 -7.01 18.56
C GLU A 249 -20.78 -7.96 17.53
N ASP A 250 -21.93 -7.60 16.94
CA ASP A 250 -22.63 -8.42 15.96
C ASP A 250 -21.99 -8.31 14.56
N VAL A 251 -21.23 -7.22 14.32
CA VAL A 251 -20.54 -6.98 13.04
C VAL A 251 -19.31 -7.90 12.90
N ASN A 252 -19.18 -8.54 11.72
CA ASN A 252 -17.96 -9.27 11.38
C ASN A 252 -16.71 -8.36 11.44
N ILE A 253 -15.81 -8.66 12.37
CA ILE A 253 -14.58 -7.91 12.62
C ILE A 253 -13.67 -7.80 11.38
N GLU A 254 -13.72 -8.76 10.45
CA GLU A 254 -12.92 -8.73 9.22
C GLU A 254 -13.28 -7.53 8.34
N LEU A 255 -14.53 -7.04 8.42
CA LEU A 255 -14.96 -5.84 7.70
C LEU A 255 -14.26 -4.57 8.22
N ILE A 256 -13.78 -4.58 9.47
CA ILE A 256 -13.05 -3.44 10.05
C ILE A 256 -11.69 -3.22 9.37
N GLU A 257 -11.08 -4.27 8.79
CA GLU A 257 -9.84 -4.16 8.00
C GLU A 257 -10.05 -3.36 6.69
N TYR A 258 -11.29 -3.26 6.21
CA TYR A 258 -11.66 -2.46 5.03
C TYR A 258 -11.99 -1.00 5.40
N ILE A 259 -12.09 -0.69 6.69
CA ILE A 259 -12.18 0.69 7.15
C ILE A 259 -10.80 1.31 7.01
N ARG A 260 -10.77 2.57 6.56
CA ARG A 260 -9.55 3.35 6.47
C ARG A 260 -8.72 3.26 7.77
N ARG A 261 -7.42 3.00 7.65
CA ARG A 261 -6.53 2.67 8.77
C ARG A 261 -6.51 3.75 9.87
N ASP A 262 -6.50 5.01 9.50
CA ASP A 262 -6.47 6.17 10.40
C ASP A 262 -7.86 6.70 10.80
N ALA A 263 -8.95 6.05 10.39
CA ALA A 263 -10.29 6.39 10.87
C ALA A 263 -10.47 5.96 12.33
N GLU A 264 -11.16 6.78 13.10
CA GLU A 264 -11.55 6.48 14.48
C GLU A 264 -12.56 5.32 14.49
N LYS A 265 -12.37 4.37 15.41
CA LYS A 265 -13.14 3.12 15.49
C LYS A 265 -13.80 3.05 16.86
N PHE A 266 -15.13 3.12 16.88
CA PHE A 266 -15.94 3.20 18.09
C PHE A 266 -16.78 1.92 18.25
N LEU A 267 -16.26 0.94 18.97
CA LEU A 267 -17.03 -0.25 19.37
C LEU A 267 -18.14 0.15 20.35
N GLN A 268 -19.38 -0.26 20.05
CA GLN A 268 -20.56 -0.03 20.88
C GLN A 268 -20.85 -1.29 21.71
N SER A 269 -21.15 -1.11 22.99
CA SER A 269 -21.49 -2.20 23.91
C SER A 269 -22.94 -2.67 23.81
N ILE A 270 -23.78 -1.96 23.03
CA ILE A 270 -25.19 -2.26 22.83
C ILE A 270 -25.38 -2.50 21.33
N SER A 271 -26.09 -3.58 20.97
CA SER A 271 -26.42 -3.89 19.58
C SER A 271 -27.20 -2.75 18.94
N SER A 272 -26.84 -2.42 17.70
CA SER A 272 -27.45 -1.35 16.91
C SER A 272 -28.91 -1.64 16.56
N SER A 273 -29.34 -2.90 16.64
CA SER A 273 -30.75 -3.32 16.56
C SER A 273 -31.60 -2.74 17.71
N ILE A 274 -30.98 -2.53 18.88
CA ILE A 274 -31.63 -2.05 20.10
C ILE A 274 -31.51 -0.54 20.20
N LEU A 275 -30.28 -0.01 20.07
CA LEU A 275 -30.01 1.42 20.25
C LEU A 275 -28.83 1.86 19.41
N ILE A 276 -29.01 3.01 18.74
CA ILE A 276 -27.94 3.69 18.02
C ILE A 276 -27.60 5.00 18.71
N ASN A 277 -26.31 5.22 18.97
CA ASN A 277 -25.81 6.45 19.59
C ASN A 277 -25.69 7.60 18.58
N TYR A 278 -26.82 8.14 18.14
CA TYR A 278 -26.84 9.23 17.18
C TYR A 278 -26.12 10.50 17.65
N GLN A 279 -26.07 10.77 18.96
CA GLN A 279 -25.50 12.02 19.46
C GLN A 279 -24.03 12.17 19.06
N HIS A 280 -23.20 11.17 19.37
CA HIS A 280 -21.77 11.25 19.07
C HIS A 280 -21.52 11.29 17.55
N ALA A 281 -22.25 10.49 16.78
CA ALA A 281 -22.15 10.53 15.31
C ALA A 281 -22.57 11.88 14.73
N MET A 282 -23.62 12.50 15.27
CA MET A 282 -24.08 13.83 14.83
C MET A 282 -23.08 14.93 15.21
N GLU A 283 -22.44 14.85 16.38
CA GLU A 283 -21.39 15.80 16.78
C GLU A 283 -20.20 15.74 15.81
N LEU A 284 -19.74 14.54 15.45
CA LEU A 284 -18.67 14.35 14.46
C LEU A 284 -19.12 14.84 13.06
N ALA A 285 -20.33 14.49 12.63
CA ALA A 285 -20.84 14.93 11.33
C ALA A 285 -21.08 16.46 11.28
N ALA A 286 -21.47 17.11 12.37
CA ALA A 286 -21.59 18.56 12.45
C ALA A 286 -20.23 19.28 12.36
N GLN A 287 -19.15 18.63 12.80
CA GLN A 287 -17.77 19.07 12.53
C GLN A 287 -17.32 18.81 11.09
N GLY A 288 -18.24 18.34 10.26
CA GLY A 288 -18.01 18.03 8.88
C GLY A 288 -17.49 16.62 8.66
N GLN A 289 -17.47 15.68 9.61
CA GLN A 289 -16.91 14.33 9.42
C GLN A 289 -17.80 13.37 8.61
N LYS A 290 -17.20 12.33 7.99
CA LYS A 290 -17.92 11.25 7.31
C LYS A 290 -17.98 10.10 8.30
N VAL A 291 -19.15 9.92 8.89
CA VAL A 291 -19.36 8.94 9.94
C VAL A 291 -20.07 7.74 9.36
N ILE A 292 -19.59 6.55 9.66
CA ILE A 292 -20.22 5.30 9.25
C ILE A 292 -20.77 4.59 10.47
N TYR A 293 -21.99 4.07 10.34
CA TYR A 293 -22.45 2.94 11.14
C TYR A 293 -22.32 1.70 10.29
N LEU A 294 -21.47 0.77 10.72
CA LEU A 294 -21.40 -0.56 10.13
C LEU A 294 -22.33 -1.44 10.95
N LEU A 295 -23.30 -2.06 10.28
CA LEU A 295 -24.45 -2.69 10.93
C LEU A 295 -24.60 -4.11 10.40
N ASP A 296 -24.71 -5.08 11.31
CA ASP A 296 -25.05 -6.44 10.93
C ASP A 296 -26.48 -6.52 10.37
N GLY A 297 -26.74 -7.52 9.52
CA GLY A 297 -28.06 -7.74 8.96
C GLY A 297 -28.55 -6.61 8.05
N ASN A 298 -29.86 -6.42 8.01
CA ASN A 298 -30.57 -5.37 7.26
C ASN A 298 -31.83 -4.94 8.01
N GLU A 299 -31.71 -4.77 9.32
CA GLU A 299 -32.82 -4.37 10.17
C GLU A 299 -33.15 -2.87 10.00
N VAL A 300 -34.41 -2.52 10.21
CA VAL A 300 -34.84 -1.12 10.12
C VAL A 300 -34.29 -0.36 11.33
N LEU A 301 -33.57 0.71 11.06
CA LEU A 301 -32.95 1.52 12.11
C LEU A 301 -34.00 2.23 12.98
N PRO A 302 -33.76 2.35 14.30
CA PRO A 302 -34.63 3.11 15.18
C PRO A 302 -34.72 4.57 14.72
N LYS A 303 -35.94 5.13 14.66
CA LYS A 303 -36.13 6.52 14.27
C LYS A 303 -35.54 7.47 15.31
N ASN A 304 -34.77 8.46 14.86
CA ASN A 304 -34.22 9.50 15.72
C ASN A 304 -34.70 10.89 15.26
N ALA A 305 -35.43 11.59 16.13
CA ALA A 305 -35.99 12.90 15.82
C ALA A 305 -34.92 14.00 15.70
N ALA A 306 -33.82 13.92 16.46
CA ALA A 306 -32.74 14.90 16.39
C ALA A 306 -32.01 14.82 15.04
N LEU A 307 -31.71 13.62 14.57
CA LEU A 307 -31.12 13.40 13.25
C LEU A 307 -32.06 13.86 12.14
N ALA A 308 -33.34 13.50 12.22
CA ALA A 308 -34.35 13.89 11.21
C ALA A 308 -34.55 15.41 11.10
N ASN A 309 -34.32 16.16 12.18
CA ASN A 309 -34.42 17.61 12.22
C ASN A 309 -33.07 18.33 11.97
N SER A 310 -31.99 17.58 11.73
CA SER A 310 -30.67 18.15 11.47
C SER A 310 -30.44 18.40 9.98
N GLU A 311 -29.50 19.30 9.66
CA GLU A 311 -29.03 19.53 8.28
C GLU A 311 -27.98 18.48 7.83
N ILE A 312 -27.71 17.46 8.66
CA ILE A 312 -26.70 16.44 8.36
C ILE A 312 -27.24 15.51 7.28
N ALA A 313 -26.47 15.35 6.21
CA ALA A 313 -26.81 14.40 5.16
C ALA A 313 -26.75 12.96 5.69
N THR A 314 -27.78 12.17 5.42
CA THR A 314 -27.83 10.75 5.78
C THR A 314 -27.97 9.88 4.55
N GLN A 315 -27.22 8.78 4.50
CA GLN A 315 -27.31 7.79 3.43
C GLN A 315 -27.44 6.39 4.03
N VAL A 316 -28.21 5.52 3.38
CA VAL A 316 -28.28 4.10 3.72
C VAL A 316 -27.72 3.30 2.55
N ILE A 317 -26.81 2.37 2.83
CA ILE A 317 -26.21 1.44 1.88
C ILE A 317 -26.53 0.03 2.37
N ILE A 318 -27.12 -0.78 1.51
CA ILE A 318 -27.32 -2.21 1.75
C ILE A 318 -26.25 -2.95 0.95
N SER A 319 -25.46 -3.76 1.64
CA SER A 319 -24.31 -4.46 1.07
C SER A 319 -24.38 -5.94 1.44
N GLY A 320 -24.32 -6.83 0.45
CA GLY A 320 -24.40 -8.27 0.70
C GLY A 320 -25.32 -9.06 -0.23
N GLU A 321 -25.33 -8.76 -1.53
CA GLU A 321 -26.00 -9.61 -2.54
C GLU A 321 -25.03 -10.59 -3.18
#